data_AF-V4AJ20-F1
#
_entry.id   AF-V4AJ20-F1
#
_cell.length_a   1.000
_cell.length_b   1.000
_cell.length_c   1.000
_cell.angle_alpha   90.00
_cell.angle_beta   90.00
_cell.angle_gamma   90.00
#
_symmetry.space_group_name_H-M   'P 1'
#
loop_
_entity.id
_entity.type
_entity.pdbx_description
1 polymer ?
#
loop_
_entity_poly.entity_id
_entity_poly.type
_entity_poly.pdbx_seq_one_letter_code
_entity_poly.pdbx_strand_id
1 'polypeptide(L)'
;MNNPLCSALLISVVLILTDAGCLTYPNITDANFDKDCNGNVVITCYEGFKMVQGLECVEEEWRYQNPICKRTECGYKYSNVTSLFPYPYGTRPVSYSAECYENCANDTRCSTAAKDQGTRCQLYETPVIFVSLGGNEDQCIEKCNEMSECKTIGIGNEMSFFCFLFNATLDKIPNNMKDTRALTVAEKICK
;
A
#
# COMPACT_ATOMS: atom_id res chain seq x y z
N MET A 1 8.50 13.21 -19.51
CA MET A 1 7.94 14.38 -20.24
C MET A 1 8.68 15.60 -19.77
N ASN A 2 9.43 16.23 -20.67
CA ASN A 2 10.35 17.32 -20.36
C ASN A 2 9.54 18.62 -20.21
N ASN A 3 9.66 19.30 -19.06
CA ASN A 3 8.95 20.56 -18.80
C ASN A 3 9.79 21.76 -19.30
N PRO A 4 9.31 22.58 -20.26
CA PRO A 4 10.14 23.54 -20.99
C PRO A 4 10.29 24.92 -20.31
N LEU A 5 10.11 25.04 -18.99
CA LEU A 5 10.00 26.35 -18.32
C LEU A 5 11.27 26.86 -17.60
N CYS A 6 12.37 26.12 -17.58
CA CYS A 6 13.64 26.62 -17.03
C CYS A 6 14.51 27.37 -18.06
N SER A 7 13.88 28.12 -18.99
CA SER A 7 14.62 28.91 -19.99
C SER A 7 14.39 30.41 -19.79
N ALA A 8 15.36 31.06 -19.17
CA ALA A 8 15.68 32.46 -19.41
C ALA A 8 17.20 32.62 -19.32
N LEU A 9 17.83 32.86 -20.47
CA LEU A 9 19.22 33.30 -20.58
C LEU A 9 19.44 34.57 -19.75
N LEU A 10 20.50 34.60 -18.94
CA LEU A 10 21.33 35.81 -18.79
C LEU A 10 22.81 35.40 -18.66
N ILE A 11 23.61 36.05 -19.51
CA ILE A 11 25.04 35.89 -19.74
C ILE A 11 25.82 36.54 -18.58
N SER A 12 26.80 35.84 -18.00
CA SER A 12 28.17 36.34 -17.70
C SER A 12 28.79 35.69 -16.47
N VAL A 13 30.07 35.32 -16.62
CA VAL A 13 31.04 34.87 -15.60
C VAL A 13 30.76 33.49 -15.00
N VAL A 14 31.41 32.50 -15.61
CA VAL A 14 31.66 31.18 -15.03
C VAL A 14 32.66 31.36 -13.88
N LEU A 15 32.17 31.71 -12.69
CA LEU A 15 32.82 31.37 -11.43
C LEU A 15 32.35 29.96 -11.08
N ILE A 16 33.18 28.97 -11.39
CA ILE A 16 33.03 27.61 -10.87
C ILE A 16 33.38 27.67 -9.39
N LEU A 17 32.45 28.14 -8.57
CA LEU A 17 32.33 27.61 -7.23
C LEU A 17 31.59 26.29 -7.43
N THR A 18 32.35 25.20 -7.62
CA THR A 18 31.83 23.90 -7.21
C THR A 18 31.60 24.06 -5.72
N ASP A 19 30.37 24.43 -5.37
CA ASP A 19 29.87 24.31 -4.02
C ASP A 19 30.31 22.92 -3.56
N ALA A 20 30.92 22.83 -2.37
CA ALA A 20 31.35 21.57 -1.77
C ALA A 20 30.07 20.76 -1.50
N GLY A 21 29.52 20.21 -2.57
CA GLY A 21 28.08 20.16 -2.75
C GLY A 21 27.59 18.84 -2.25
N CYS A 22 27.00 18.85 -1.06
CA CYS A 22 26.11 17.83 -0.51
C CYS A 22 26.30 16.44 -1.15
N LEU A 23 27.49 15.85 -1.00
CA LEU A 23 27.86 14.59 -1.68
C LEU A 23 27.04 13.40 -1.17
N THR A 24 26.41 13.55 -0.01
CA THR A 24 25.57 12.56 0.64
C THR A 24 24.17 13.14 0.85
N TYR A 25 23.19 12.58 0.15
CA TYR A 25 21.78 12.82 0.47
C TYR A 25 21.48 12.25 1.87
N PRO A 26 20.58 12.89 2.64
CA PRO A 26 20.12 12.32 3.89
C PRO A 26 19.49 10.95 3.62
N ASN A 27 19.93 9.92 4.36
CA ASN A 27 19.46 8.55 4.20
C ASN A 27 18.10 8.38 4.88
N ILE A 28 17.03 8.76 4.18
CA ILE A 28 15.64 8.66 4.64
C ILE A 28 14.98 7.54 3.85
N THR A 29 14.61 6.47 4.55
CA THR A 29 13.88 5.35 3.95
C THR A 29 12.44 5.75 3.64
N ASP A 30 11.83 5.06 2.67
CA ASP A 30 10.43 5.25 2.28
C ASP A 30 10.09 6.68 1.81
N ALA A 31 11.06 7.33 1.14
CA ALA A 31 10.94 8.68 0.60
C ALA A 31 11.51 8.81 -0.82
N ASN A 32 10.99 9.79 -1.57
CA ASN A 32 11.56 10.29 -2.81
C ASN A 32 12.27 11.64 -2.60
N PHE A 33 13.26 11.93 -3.45
CA PHE A 33 14.06 13.15 -3.43
C PHE A 33 14.00 13.86 -4.77
N ASP A 34 13.34 15.01 -4.81
CA ASP A 34 13.20 15.81 -6.03
C ASP A 34 13.94 17.14 -5.87
N LYS A 35 14.72 17.54 -6.88
CA LYS A 35 15.33 18.87 -6.90
C LYS A 35 14.32 19.89 -7.42
N ASP A 36 14.08 20.94 -6.66
CA ASP A 36 13.30 22.08 -7.13
C ASP A 36 14.14 23.00 -8.03
N CYS A 37 13.47 23.96 -8.66
CA CYS A 37 14.11 24.91 -9.57
C CYS A 37 15.04 25.92 -8.87
N ASN A 38 15.01 25.99 -7.53
CA ASN A 38 15.82 26.88 -6.71
C ASN A 38 17.06 26.17 -6.14
N GLY A 39 17.27 24.89 -6.49
CA GLY A 39 18.38 24.09 -5.99
C GLY A 39 18.11 23.41 -4.63
N ASN A 40 16.90 23.52 -4.07
CA ASN A 40 16.51 22.79 -2.88
C ASN A 40 16.17 21.33 -3.23
N VAL A 41 16.34 20.44 -2.25
CA VAL A 41 15.87 19.05 -2.33
C VAL A 41 14.58 18.94 -1.53
N VAL A 42 13.49 18.56 -2.20
CA VAL A 42 12.21 18.23 -1.60
C VAL A 42 12.18 16.75 -1.29
N ILE A 43 11.91 16.42 -0.03
CA ILE A 43 11.79 15.04 0.45
C ILE A 43 10.31 14.73 0.64
N THR A 44 9.81 13.71 -0.04
CA THR A 44 8.40 13.31 0.04
C THR A 44 8.31 11.83 0.43
N CYS A 45 7.65 11.52 1.54
CA CYS A 45 7.40 10.13 1.91
C CYS A 45 6.49 9.44 0.86
N TYR A 46 6.68 8.15 0.65
CA TYR A 46 5.77 7.36 -0.19
C TYR A 46 4.34 7.36 0.37
N GLU A 47 3.37 7.08 -0.51
CA GLU A 47 1.96 6.98 -0.14
C GLU A 47 1.77 6.01 1.05
N GLY A 48 1.00 6.44 2.06
CA GLY A 48 0.80 5.68 3.30
C GLY A 48 1.82 5.98 4.42
N PHE A 49 2.87 6.74 4.14
CA PHE A 49 3.86 7.17 5.13
C PHE A 49 3.78 8.68 5.40
N LYS A 50 4.13 9.08 6.62
CA LYS A 50 4.22 10.46 7.06
C LYS A 50 5.61 10.77 7.59
N MET A 51 6.12 11.94 7.24
CA MET A 51 7.38 12.43 7.76
C MET A 51 7.23 12.75 9.24
N VAL A 52 8.13 12.18 10.04
CA VAL A 52 8.25 12.45 11.47
C VAL A 52 9.62 13.06 11.72
N GLN A 53 9.60 14.27 12.28
CA GLN A 53 10.80 15.00 12.68
C GLN A 53 10.97 14.89 14.19
N GLY A 54 12.04 14.22 14.62
CA GLY A 54 12.39 14.09 16.03
C GLY A 54 13.25 15.26 16.52
N LEU A 55 13.19 15.51 17.83
CA LEU A 55 14.13 16.35 18.56
C LEU A 55 14.77 15.49 19.65
N GLU A 56 16.08 15.59 19.80
CA GLU A 56 16.82 14.97 20.90
C GLU A 56 17.50 16.04 21.75
N CYS A 57 17.54 15.84 23.06
CA CYS A 57 18.29 16.71 23.96
C CYS A 57 19.69 16.13 24.15
N VAL A 58 20.70 16.84 23.66
CA VAL A 58 22.11 16.46 23.75
C VAL A 58 22.86 17.63 24.39
N GLU A 59 23.53 17.38 25.51
CA GLU A 59 24.31 18.40 26.22
C GLU A 59 23.48 19.66 26.58
N GLU A 60 22.24 19.45 27.05
CA GLU A 60 21.29 20.53 27.40
C GLU A 60 20.77 21.35 26.21
N GLU A 61 21.08 20.95 24.97
CA GLU A 61 20.58 21.58 23.74
C GLU A 61 19.66 20.64 22.94
N TRP A 62 18.58 21.19 22.39
CA TRP A 62 17.70 20.46 21.46
C TRP A 62 18.31 20.39 20.07
N ARG A 63 18.53 19.17 19.56
CA ARG A 63 19.04 18.90 18.21
C ARG A 63 17.98 18.18 17.37
N TYR A 64 17.87 18.58 16.10
CA TYR A 64 17.03 17.87 15.15
C TYR A 64 17.64 16.52 14.83
N GLN A 65 16.81 15.48 14.93
CA GLN A 65 17.16 14.17 14.42
C GLN A 65 17.00 14.14 12.89
N ASN A 66 17.55 13.13 12.23
CA ASN A 66 17.21 12.93 10.83
C ASN A 66 15.71 12.60 10.72
N PRO A 67 14.98 13.26 9.80
CA PRO A 67 13.57 12.94 9.59
C PRO A 67 13.43 11.50 9.09
N ILE A 68 12.33 10.86 9.47
CA ILE A 68 12.01 9.49 9.07
C ILE A 68 10.58 9.43 8.55
N CYS A 69 10.35 8.61 7.53
CA CYS A 69 8.99 8.32 7.07
C CYS A 69 8.44 7.17 7.92
N LYS A 70 7.47 7.45 8.80
CA LYS A 70 6.75 6.42 9.56
C LYS A 70 5.46 6.08 8.85
N ARG A 71 5.09 4.79 8.86
CA ARG A 71 3.79 4.37 8.37
C ARG A 71 2.69 5.06 9.17
N THR A 72 1.67 5.54 8.47
CA THR A 72 0.51 6.17 9.11
C THR A 72 -0.20 5.15 10.00
N GLU A 73 -0.47 5.50 11.26
CA GLU A 73 -1.33 4.68 12.11
C GLU A 73 -2.75 4.70 11.53
N CYS A 74 -3.22 3.53 11.11
CA CYS A 74 -4.55 3.37 10.54
C CYS A 74 -5.48 2.75 11.58
N GLY A 75 -6.65 3.35 11.76
CA GLY A 75 -7.77 2.75 12.48
C GLY A 75 -8.68 1.95 11.54
N TYR A 76 -9.58 1.17 12.12
CA TYR A 76 -10.57 0.38 11.39
C TYR A 76 -11.98 0.74 11.82
N LYS A 77 -12.85 1.01 10.84
CA LYS A 77 -14.28 1.21 11.06
C LYS A 77 -15.03 -0.04 10.63
N TYR A 78 -15.60 -0.73 11.61
CA TYR A 78 -16.35 -1.96 11.39
C TYR A 78 -17.80 -1.67 10.95
N SER A 79 -18.28 -2.46 9.98
CA SER A 79 -19.67 -2.46 9.52
C SER A 79 -20.42 -3.64 10.12
N ASN A 80 -21.62 -3.38 10.66
CA ASN A 80 -22.46 -4.39 11.31
C ASN A 80 -23.56 -4.95 10.39
N VAL A 81 -23.62 -4.53 9.12
CA VAL A 81 -24.80 -4.73 8.25
C VAL A 81 -24.45 -5.36 6.90
N THR A 82 -23.17 -5.46 6.58
CA THR A 82 -22.73 -5.92 5.26
C THR A 82 -21.54 -6.82 5.42
N SER A 83 -21.58 -7.95 4.72
CA SER A 83 -20.51 -8.92 4.66
C SER A 83 -19.91 -8.94 3.27
N LEU A 84 -18.66 -9.35 3.14
CA LEU A 84 -17.96 -9.40 1.86
C LEU A 84 -17.51 -10.84 1.56
N PHE A 85 -18.08 -11.41 0.51
CA PHE A 85 -17.73 -12.75 0.03
C PHE A 85 -17.59 -12.72 -1.50
N PRO A 86 -16.47 -12.19 -2.02
CA PRO A 86 -16.27 -12.09 -3.45
C PRO A 86 -16.16 -13.49 -4.06
N TYR A 87 -16.92 -13.74 -5.13
CA TYR A 87 -16.78 -14.97 -5.90
C TYR A 87 -15.60 -14.86 -6.87
N PRO A 88 -14.74 -15.88 -6.98
CA PRO A 88 -13.72 -15.90 -8.02
C PRO A 88 -14.38 -15.96 -9.40
N TYR A 89 -13.84 -15.22 -10.36
CA TYR A 89 -14.36 -15.26 -11.73
C TYR A 89 -13.92 -16.52 -12.50
N GLY A 90 -12.89 -17.21 -12.00
CA GLY A 90 -12.33 -18.40 -12.61
C GLY A 90 -11.74 -19.34 -11.57
N THR A 91 -11.72 -20.63 -11.89
CA THR A 91 -11.00 -21.64 -11.11
C THR A 91 -10.15 -22.49 -12.04
N ARG A 92 -8.89 -22.72 -11.69
CA ARG A 92 -7.96 -23.58 -12.44
C ARG A 92 -7.41 -24.71 -11.55
N PRO A 93 -7.27 -25.94 -12.05
CA PRO A 93 -6.59 -26.99 -11.31
C PRO A 93 -5.08 -26.74 -11.32
N VAL A 94 -4.46 -26.67 -10.15
CA VAL A 94 -3.00 -26.51 -9.98
C VAL A 94 -2.50 -27.35 -8.81
N SER A 95 -1.25 -27.77 -8.87
CA SER A 95 -0.63 -28.54 -7.78
C SER A 95 0.00 -27.63 -6.73
N TYR A 96 0.54 -26.49 -7.14
CA TYR A 96 1.32 -25.60 -6.27
C TYR A 96 0.77 -24.18 -6.26
N SER A 97 0.96 -23.47 -5.15
CA SER A 97 0.54 -22.07 -5.02
C SER A 97 1.28 -21.15 -5.99
N ALA A 98 2.57 -21.41 -6.27
CA ALA A 98 3.36 -20.65 -7.23
C ALA A 98 2.71 -20.64 -8.63
N GLU A 99 2.27 -21.82 -9.10
CA GLU A 99 1.56 -21.96 -10.37
C GLU A 99 0.24 -21.16 -10.38
N CYS A 100 -0.46 -21.04 -9.25
CA CYS A 100 -1.66 -20.22 -9.12
C CYS A 100 -1.35 -18.72 -9.33
N TYR A 101 -0.27 -18.23 -8.72
CA TYR A 101 0.16 -16.84 -8.87
C TYR A 101 0.66 -16.54 -10.28
N GLU A 102 1.40 -17.46 -10.92
CA GLU A 102 1.82 -17.33 -12.32
C GLU A 102 0.61 -17.29 -13.27
N ASN A 103 -0.39 -18.15 -13.04
CA ASN A 103 -1.63 -18.13 -13.80
C ASN A 103 -2.37 -16.79 -13.70
N CYS A 104 -2.36 -16.17 -12.52
CA CYS A 104 -2.92 -14.84 -12.30
C CYS A 104 -2.11 -13.75 -13.01
N ALA A 105 -0.78 -13.78 -12.88
CA ALA A 105 0.11 -12.81 -13.53
C ALA A 105 -0.02 -12.82 -15.07
N ASN A 106 -0.34 -13.97 -15.66
CA ASN A 106 -0.55 -14.14 -17.10
C ASN A 106 -1.99 -13.82 -17.56
N ASP A 107 -2.91 -13.50 -16.65
CA ASP A 107 -4.30 -13.17 -16.96
C ASP A 107 -4.58 -11.70 -16.62
N THR A 108 -4.79 -10.89 -17.66
CA THR A 108 -5.02 -9.44 -17.51
C THR A 108 -6.27 -9.08 -16.69
N ARG A 109 -7.20 -10.02 -16.50
CA ARG A 109 -8.38 -9.82 -15.64
C ARG A 109 -8.07 -10.10 -14.17
N CYS A 110 -7.00 -10.84 -13.88
CA CYS A 110 -6.64 -11.24 -12.53
C CYS A 110 -5.96 -10.11 -11.76
N SER A 111 -6.49 -9.77 -10.60
CA SER A 111 -5.85 -8.88 -9.63
C SER A 111 -5.14 -9.66 -8.52
N THR A 112 -5.68 -10.82 -8.13
CA THR A 112 -5.06 -11.73 -7.16
C THR A 112 -5.61 -13.13 -7.34
N ALA A 113 -4.89 -14.13 -6.81
CA ALA A 113 -5.34 -15.49 -6.78
C ALA A 113 -5.06 -16.15 -5.43
N ALA A 114 -5.83 -17.18 -5.09
CA ALA A 114 -5.58 -18.01 -3.92
C ALA A 114 -5.79 -19.48 -4.25
N LYS A 115 -4.83 -20.32 -3.84
CA LYS A 115 -4.97 -21.76 -3.93
C LYS A 115 -5.62 -22.29 -2.65
N ASP A 116 -6.62 -23.14 -2.78
CA ASP A 116 -7.17 -23.88 -1.66
C ASP A 116 -6.24 -25.02 -1.20
N GLN A 117 -6.61 -25.70 -0.12
CA GLN A 117 -5.86 -26.86 0.38
C GLN A 117 -5.87 -28.05 -0.59
N GLY A 118 -6.79 -28.06 -1.56
CA GLY A 118 -6.88 -29.09 -2.59
C GLY A 118 -6.04 -28.74 -3.82
N THR A 119 -6.65 -28.78 -5.00
CA THR A 119 -6.00 -28.48 -6.28
C THR A 119 -6.58 -27.25 -6.94
N ARG A 120 -7.40 -26.43 -6.26
CA ARG A 120 -8.12 -25.33 -6.92
C ARG A 120 -7.41 -24.01 -6.70
N CYS A 121 -6.97 -23.40 -7.79
CA CYS A 121 -6.59 -21.99 -7.86
C CYS A 121 -7.81 -21.14 -8.16
N GLN A 122 -8.18 -20.25 -7.25
CA GLN A 122 -9.28 -19.31 -7.38
C GLN A 122 -8.72 -17.97 -7.87
N LEU A 123 -9.21 -17.47 -9.00
CA LEU A 123 -8.77 -16.21 -9.62
C LEU A 123 -9.80 -15.11 -9.33
N TYR A 124 -9.31 -13.97 -8.84
CA TYR A 124 -10.13 -12.82 -8.46
C TYR A 124 -9.79 -11.61 -9.31
N GLU A 125 -10.79 -10.76 -9.50
CA GLU A 125 -10.66 -9.48 -10.19
C GLU A 125 -10.76 -8.33 -9.19
N THR A 126 -10.37 -7.14 -9.65
CA THR A 126 -10.54 -5.89 -8.91
C THR A 126 -12.01 -5.75 -8.46
N PRO A 127 -12.29 -5.30 -7.22
CA PRO A 127 -11.37 -4.64 -6.29
C PRO A 127 -10.62 -5.56 -5.30
N VAL A 128 -10.70 -6.88 -5.45
CA VAL A 128 -9.97 -7.80 -4.56
C VAL A 128 -8.48 -7.74 -4.87
N ILE A 129 -7.64 -7.53 -3.86
CA ILE A 129 -6.17 -7.42 -4.01
C ILE A 129 -5.40 -8.49 -3.23
N PHE A 130 -6.06 -9.17 -2.29
CA PHE A 130 -5.48 -10.29 -1.58
C PHE A 130 -6.59 -11.21 -1.05
N VAL A 131 -6.29 -12.51 -1.03
CA VAL A 131 -7.16 -13.53 -0.46
C VAL A 131 -6.33 -14.51 0.36
N SER A 132 -6.74 -14.76 1.61
CA SER A 132 -6.25 -15.88 2.42
C SER A 132 -7.41 -16.77 2.83
N LEU A 133 -7.22 -18.08 2.70
CA LEU A 133 -8.18 -19.12 3.07
C LEU A 133 -7.78 -19.83 4.39
N GLY A 134 -6.97 -19.16 5.21
CA GLY A 134 -6.50 -19.62 6.51
C GLY A 134 -5.84 -18.48 7.29
N GLY A 135 -5.62 -18.69 8.59
CA GLY A 135 -5.05 -17.68 9.51
C GLY A 135 -6.07 -17.14 10.50
N ASN A 136 -5.92 -15.88 10.90
CA ASN A 136 -6.79 -15.17 11.84
C ASN A 136 -6.96 -13.68 11.48
N GLU A 137 -7.84 -12.99 12.21
CA GLU A 137 -8.17 -11.57 11.98
C GLU A 137 -6.93 -10.66 12.06
N ASP A 138 -6.08 -10.85 13.07
CA ASP A 138 -4.87 -10.04 13.24
C ASP A 138 -3.93 -10.16 12.04
N GLN A 139 -3.69 -11.37 11.55
CA GLN A 139 -2.88 -11.61 10.36
C GLN A 139 -3.46 -10.94 9.10
N CYS A 140 -4.79 -10.90 8.98
CA CYS A 140 -5.46 -10.21 7.88
C CYS A 140 -5.30 -8.70 7.97
N ILE A 141 -5.44 -8.13 9.18
CA ILE A 141 -5.25 -6.71 9.47
C ILE A 141 -3.79 -6.29 9.24
N GLU A 142 -2.82 -7.07 9.72
CA GLU A 142 -1.39 -6.85 9.47
C GLU A 142 -1.10 -6.83 7.97
N LYS A 143 -1.64 -7.81 7.22
CA LYS A 143 -1.49 -7.84 5.77
C LYS A 143 -2.09 -6.60 5.09
N CYS A 144 -3.26 -6.15 5.52
CA CYS A 144 -3.85 -4.91 5.03
C CYS A 144 -3.02 -3.68 5.40
N ASN A 145 -2.37 -3.67 6.57
CA ASN A 145 -1.48 -2.58 6.98
C ASN A 145 -0.20 -2.53 6.15
N GLU A 146 0.32 -3.68 5.70
CA GLU A 146 1.44 -3.78 4.75
C GLU A 146 1.13 -3.22 3.37
N MET A 147 -0.12 -3.33 2.93
CA MET A 147 -0.58 -2.92 1.60
C MET A 147 -1.13 -1.49 1.64
N SER A 148 -0.41 -0.56 1.03
CA SER A 148 -0.81 0.86 0.95
C SER A 148 -2.18 1.04 0.28
N GLU A 149 -2.48 0.19 -0.69
CA GLU A 149 -3.69 0.17 -1.49
C GLU A 149 -4.89 -0.46 -0.78
N CYS A 150 -4.70 -1.15 0.35
CA CYS A 150 -5.80 -1.78 1.08
C CYS A 150 -6.70 -0.74 1.76
N LYS A 151 -8.00 -0.78 1.44
CA LYS A 151 -9.03 0.16 1.93
C LYS A 151 -10.16 -0.52 2.68
N THR A 152 -10.43 -1.79 2.40
CA THR A 152 -11.49 -2.54 3.07
C THR A 152 -11.06 -4.00 3.27
N ILE A 153 -11.46 -4.55 4.41
CA ILE A 153 -11.24 -5.93 4.82
C ILE A 153 -12.59 -6.63 4.92
N GLY A 154 -12.70 -7.84 4.39
CA GLY A 154 -13.76 -8.79 4.67
C GLY A 154 -13.21 -10.03 5.36
N ILE A 155 -13.73 -10.36 6.54
CA ILE A 155 -13.27 -11.48 7.38
C ILE A 155 -14.41 -12.44 7.63
N GLY A 156 -14.20 -13.71 7.31
CA GLY A 156 -15.18 -14.77 7.51
C GLY A 156 -14.72 -15.89 8.40
N ASN A 157 -15.58 -16.34 9.33
CA ASN A 157 -15.25 -17.39 10.30
C ASN A 157 -16.27 -18.56 10.36
N GLU A 158 -17.29 -18.61 9.49
CA GLU A 158 -18.41 -19.56 9.63
C GLU A 158 -18.00 -21.04 9.50
N MET A 159 -17.04 -21.39 8.64
CA MET A 159 -16.58 -22.79 8.43
C MET A 159 -15.06 -22.90 8.30
N SER A 160 -14.40 -21.84 7.85
CA SER A 160 -12.96 -21.70 7.71
C SER A 160 -12.66 -20.20 7.74
N PHE A 161 -11.44 -19.84 8.16
CA PHE A 161 -11.04 -18.45 8.14
C PHE A 161 -10.87 -17.96 6.69
N PHE A 162 -11.54 -16.86 6.35
CA PHE A 162 -11.38 -16.16 5.08
C PHE A 162 -10.97 -14.72 5.35
N CYS A 163 -9.98 -14.25 4.61
CA CYS A 163 -9.55 -12.85 4.59
C CYS A 163 -9.58 -12.37 3.14
N PHE A 164 -10.37 -11.34 2.88
CA PHE A 164 -10.43 -10.64 1.60
C PHE A 164 -10.00 -9.20 1.82
N LEU A 165 -8.97 -8.75 1.11
CA LEU A 165 -8.56 -7.35 1.11
C LEU A 165 -8.96 -6.70 -0.21
N PHE A 166 -9.45 -5.47 -0.12
CA PHE A 166 -9.96 -4.71 -1.24
C PHE A 166 -9.23 -3.37 -1.38
N ASN A 167 -8.98 -2.93 -2.62
CA ASN A 167 -8.46 -1.59 -2.91
C ASN A 167 -9.55 -0.51 -3.10
N ALA A 168 -10.78 -0.84 -2.70
CA ALA A 168 -11.94 0.03 -2.74
C ALA A 168 -12.56 0.15 -1.34
N THR A 169 -13.21 1.29 -1.09
CA THR A 169 -14.05 1.52 0.09
C THR A 169 -15.37 0.75 -0.04
N LEU A 170 -16.06 0.49 1.06
CA LEU A 170 -17.23 -0.39 1.11
C LEU A 170 -18.38 0.08 0.19
N ASP A 171 -18.56 1.40 0.05
CA ASP A 171 -19.55 2.01 -0.85
C ASP A 171 -19.26 1.72 -2.33
N LYS A 172 -17.98 1.57 -2.69
CA LYS A 172 -17.51 1.32 -4.06
C LYS A 172 -17.38 -0.16 -4.41
N ILE A 173 -17.47 -1.05 -3.43
CA ILE A 173 -17.47 -2.50 -3.69
C ILE A 173 -18.78 -2.92 -4.39
N PRO A 174 -18.71 -3.66 -5.50
CA PRO A 174 -19.88 -4.15 -6.22
C PRO A 174 -20.86 -4.95 -5.34
N ASN A 175 -22.16 -4.77 -5.57
CA ASN A 175 -23.20 -5.42 -4.76
C ASN A 175 -23.20 -6.95 -4.86
N ASN A 176 -22.72 -7.53 -5.97
CA ASN A 176 -22.60 -8.98 -6.12
C ASN A 176 -21.49 -9.60 -5.25
N MET A 177 -20.61 -8.78 -4.65
CA MET A 177 -19.62 -9.22 -3.66
C MET A 177 -20.10 -8.99 -2.22
N LYS A 178 -21.22 -8.30 -2.04
CA LYS A 178 -21.84 -8.04 -0.74
C LYS A 178 -22.81 -9.18 -0.42
N ASP A 179 -22.69 -9.72 0.77
CA ASP A 179 -23.50 -10.82 1.27
C ASP A 179 -24.16 -10.42 2.60
N THR A 180 -25.19 -11.16 3.02
CA THR A 180 -25.87 -11.04 4.31
C THR A 180 -25.41 -12.09 5.33
N ARG A 181 -24.60 -13.08 4.93
CA ARG A 181 -24.00 -14.09 5.85
C ARG A 181 -23.01 -13.44 6.82
N ALA A 182 -22.80 -13.94 8.03
CA ALA A 182 -22.10 -13.20 9.09
C ALA A 182 -20.57 -13.13 8.87
N LEU A 183 -20.08 -12.09 8.17
CA LEU A 183 -18.66 -11.80 7.97
C LEU A 183 -18.39 -10.38 8.46
N THR A 184 -17.30 -10.20 9.20
CA THR A 184 -16.88 -8.89 9.69
C THR A 184 -16.30 -8.09 8.54
N VAL A 185 -16.80 -6.86 8.34
CA VAL A 185 -16.24 -5.93 7.35
C VAL A 185 -15.66 -4.73 8.05
N ALA A 186 -14.45 -4.34 7.67
CA ALA A 186 -13.76 -3.19 8.25
C ALA A 186 -13.17 -2.30 7.16
N GLU A 187 -13.45 -1.00 7.21
CA GLU A 187 -12.80 -0.01 6.35
C GLU A 187 -11.56 0.54 7.04
N LYS A 188 -10.43 0.57 6.33
CA LYS A 188 -9.16 1.12 6.81
C LYS A 188 -9.20 2.64 6.72
N ILE A 189 -8.95 3.31 7.84
CA ILE A 189 -8.94 4.77 7.95
C ILE A 189 -7.55 5.20 8.45
N CYS A 190 -6.71 5.65 7.53
CA CYS A 190 -5.40 6.21 7.85
C CYS A 190 -5.54 7.73 7.99
N LYS A 191 -5.10 8.29 9.13
CA LYS A 191 -5.20 9.73 9.41
C LYS A 191 -3.93 10.45 9.10
#